data_AF-G7PUQ4-F1
#
_entry.id   AF-G7PUQ4-F1
#
_cell.length_a   1.000
_cell.length_b   1.000
_cell.length_c   1.000
_cell.angle_alpha   90.00
_cell.angle_beta   90.00
_cell.angle_gamma   90.00
#
_symmetry.space_group_name_H-M   'P 1'
#
loop_
_entity.id
_entity.type
_entity.pdbx_description
1 polymer ?
#
loop_
_entity_poly.entity_id
_entity_poly.type
_entity_poly.pdbx_seq_one_letter_code
_entity_poly.pdbx_strand_id
1 'polypeptide(L)'
;MTSDCSSTHCSPESCTTASGCAPASSCCIETACLPGACATSRCQTPSFLSRSRGLTGCLLPCYFTGSCNSPCLVGNCAWCEDGVFTSNEKETMQFLNDRLANYLEKVRSLEETNAELESRIQEQCEQDIPMVCPDYQCYFNTIEDLQQKILCTKAENSRLAVQLDNCKLATDDFKSKYESELSFRQLLEADISGLHGILDELTLCKSDVEAHVESLKEDLLCLKKNHEEEVNLLRGQLGDRLSVELDTAPTLDLNRVLDEMRCQYETVLANNRREAEEWFAVQTEELNQQQLSSAEQLQGCQTEILELKRTANALEIELQAQQSLTESLECTVAETEAQYSSQLAQIQCLIDNVENQLAEIRCDLERQNQEYQVLLDVKARLEGEINTYRGLLDSEDSRQVPQLSCNPCSTTCTSSNTCEPCSAYVICTVENCCL
;
A
#
# COMPACT_ATOMS: atom_id res chain seq x y z
N MET A 1 66.56 -26.59 -20.52
CA MET A 1 66.46 -25.14 -20.79
C MET A 1 65.46 -24.60 -19.79
N THR A 2 65.90 -24.24 -18.57
CA THR A 2 66.33 -22.89 -18.16
C THR A 2 65.15 -21.91 -18.27
N SER A 3 64.45 -21.66 -17.16
CA SER A 3 64.65 -20.53 -16.21
C SER A 3 63.42 -19.60 -16.38
N ASP A 4 62.79 -18.98 -15.38
CA ASP A 4 63.34 -18.33 -14.20
C ASP A 4 62.38 -18.32 -13.01
N CYS A 5 62.99 -18.46 -11.84
CA CYS A 5 62.45 -18.10 -10.53
C CYS A 5 62.43 -16.56 -10.36
N SER A 6 61.55 -16.06 -9.52
CA SER A 6 61.85 -14.90 -8.66
C SER A 6 61.06 -15.03 -7.36
N SER A 7 61.73 -15.59 -6.36
CA SER A 7 61.40 -15.55 -4.94
C SER A 7 62.05 -14.30 -4.34
N THR A 8 61.35 -13.57 -3.48
CA THR A 8 61.96 -12.58 -2.58
C THR A 8 61.58 -12.92 -1.14
N HIS A 9 62.57 -13.40 -0.38
CA HIS A 9 62.58 -13.61 1.08
C HIS A 9 62.38 -12.29 1.84
N CYS A 10 61.54 -12.26 2.89
CA CYS A 10 61.86 -12.30 4.35
C CYS A 10 62.87 -11.22 4.82
N SER A 11 62.67 -10.48 5.92
CA SER A 11 62.40 -10.93 7.31
C SER A 11 62.02 -9.71 8.23
N PRO A 12 62.17 -9.74 9.59
CA PRO A 12 61.03 -9.71 10.53
C PRO A 12 61.14 -8.58 11.59
N GLU A 13 60.13 -8.38 12.44
CA GLU A 13 60.19 -7.69 13.75
C GLU A 13 58.75 -7.64 14.31
N SER A 14 58.40 -7.83 15.57
CA SER A 14 58.98 -8.46 16.76
C SER A 14 57.84 -8.48 17.80
N CYS A 15 57.70 -9.57 18.56
CA CYS A 15 56.74 -9.69 19.65
C CYS A 15 57.07 -8.74 20.82
N THR A 16 56.05 -8.12 21.40
CA THR A 16 56.04 -7.77 22.83
C THR A 16 54.81 -8.37 23.50
N THR A 17 55.08 -9.31 24.38
CA THR A 17 54.20 -9.91 25.39
C THR A 17 53.77 -8.89 26.45
N ALA A 18 52.51 -8.90 26.83
CA ALA A 18 52.09 -8.63 28.21
C ALA A 18 50.77 -9.37 28.50
N SER A 19 50.92 -10.48 29.21
CA SER A 19 49.85 -11.25 29.85
C SER A 19 49.28 -10.52 31.06
N GLY A 20 47.97 -10.63 31.26
CA GLY A 20 47.30 -10.26 32.50
C GLY A 20 45.88 -10.80 32.56
N CYS A 21 45.76 -12.07 32.94
CA CYS A 21 44.50 -12.77 33.21
C CYS A 21 43.80 -12.24 34.48
N ALA A 22 42.48 -12.13 34.46
CA ALA A 22 41.58 -12.76 35.44
C ALA A 22 40.09 -12.60 35.05
N PRO A 23 39.19 -13.51 35.49
CA PRO A 23 37.91 -13.79 34.82
C PRO A 23 36.67 -13.37 35.64
N ALA A 24 35.55 -13.15 34.95
CA ALA A 24 34.18 -13.24 35.49
C ALA A 24 33.23 -13.51 34.31
N SER A 25 32.71 -14.72 34.13
CA SER A 25 31.55 -15.30 34.81
C SER A 25 30.23 -14.58 34.50
N SER A 26 29.50 -15.17 33.55
CA SER A 26 28.05 -15.42 33.54
C SER A 26 27.10 -14.30 34.02
N CYS A 27 26.29 -13.77 33.09
CA CYS A 27 24.86 -14.10 32.96
C CYS A 27 24.19 -13.01 32.10
N CYS A 28 23.93 -13.29 30.82
CA CYS A 28 23.08 -12.45 29.99
C CYS A 28 21.63 -12.92 30.17
N ILE A 29 20.85 -12.20 30.98
CA ILE A 29 19.40 -12.27 30.91
C ILE A 29 18.94 -11.41 29.74
N GLU A 30 18.13 -12.04 28.91
CA GLU A 30 17.38 -11.49 27.79
C GLU A 30 16.76 -10.13 28.12
N THR A 31 16.96 -9.15 27.25
CA THR A 31 16.07 -8.00 27.16
C THR A 31 15.65 -7.88 25.71
N ALA A 32 14.47 -8.42 25.42
CA ALA A 32 13.76 -8.23 24.17
C ALA A 32 13.44 -6.74 24.00
N CYS A 33 14.16 -6.07 23.11
CA CYS A 33 13.73 -4.78 22.59
C CYS A 33 12.71 -5.02 21.47
N LEU A 34 11.45 -4.76 21.80
CA LEU A 34 10.31 -4.69 20.90
C LEU A 34 10.63 -3.80 19.68
N PRO A 35 10.24 -4.20 18.45
CA PRO A 35 10.22 -3.28 17.32
C PRO A 35 9.14 -2.22 17.55
N GLY A 36 9.58 -0.95 17.62
CA GLY A 36 8.68 0.19 17.65
C GLY A 36 7.78 0.21 16.42
N ALA A 37 6.48 0.32 16.67
CA ALA A 37 5.45 0.53 15.65
C ALA A 37 5.78 1.80 14.85
N CYS A 38 6.30 1.64 13.63
CA CYS A 38 6.33 2.70 12.65
C CYS A 38 4.92 2.83 12.07
N ALA A 39 4.19 3.85 12.53
CA ALA A 39 2.93 4.25 11.95
C ALA A 39 3.13 4.54 10.46
N THR A 40 2.55 3.71 9.60
CA THR A 40 2.32 4.02 8.19
C THR A 40 1.44 5.26 8.11
N SER A 41 2.07 6.41 7.83
CA SER A 41 1.37 7.61 7.39
C SER A 41 0.74 7.32 6.03
N ARG A 42 -0.57 7.08 6.02
CA ARG A 42 -1.37 7.19 4.80
C ARG A 42 -1.25 8.63 4.29
N CYS A 43 -0.50 8.85 3.21
CA CYS A 43 -0.65 10.05 2.41
C CYS A 43 -2.02 9.99 1.72
N GLN A 44 -3.05 10.53 2.36
CA GLN A 44 -4.28 10.90 1.70
C GLN A 44 -4.01 12.13 0.85
N THR A 45 -4.08 11.96 -0.46
CA THR A 45 -4.21 13.05 -1.44
C THR A 45 -5.50 13.83 -1.18
N PRO A 46 -5.47 15.17 -1.03
CA PRO A 46 -6.69 15.96 -1.07
C PRO A 46 -7.09 16.15 -2.53
N SER A 47 -8.24 15.58 -2.89
CA SER A 47 -8.96 15.89 -4.12
C SER A 47 -9.47 17.33 -4.05
N PHE A 48 -8.73 18.26 -4.66
CA PHE A 48 -9.20 19.62 -4.92
C PHE A 48 -10.29 19.57 -6.00
N LEU A 49 -11.55 19.64 -5.59
CA LEU A 49 -12.66 19.97 -6.47
C LEU A 49 -12.60 21.48 -6.77
N SER A 50 -12.18 21.83 -7.98
CA SER A 50 -12.25 23.18 -8.52
C SER A 50 -13.72 23.60 -8.67
N ARG A 51 -14.21 24.37 -7.69
CA ARG A 51 -15.50 25.05 -7.78
C ARG A 51 -15.33 26.34 -8.59
N SER A 52 -15.45 26.25 -9.90
CA SER A 52 -15.59 27.42 -10.78
C SER A 52 -16.99 28.03 -10.59
N ARG A 53 -17.12 29.04 -9.72
CA ARG A 53 -18.23 29.98 -9.78
C ARG A 53 -17.87 31.05 -10.81
N GLY A 54 -18.46 30.93 -12.00
CA GLY A 54 -18.49 32.02 -12.97
C GLY A 54 -19.25 33.21 -12.40
N LEU A 55 -18.64 34.38 -12.48
CA LEU A 55 -19.30 35.67 -12.28
C LEU A 55 -20.00 36.03 -13.60
N THR A 56 -21.27 35.69 -13.71
CA THR A 56 -22.14 36.20 -14.79
C THR A 56 -22.73 37.52 -14.32
N GLY A 57 -22.09 38.62 -14.71
CA GLY A 57 -22.63 39.97 -14.53
C GLY A 57 -23.74 40.22 -15.56
N CYS A 58 -25.00 40.12 -15.15
CA CYS A 58 -26.13 40.58 -15.94
C CYS A 58 -26.29 42.10 -15.74
N LEU A 59 -26.06 42.87 -16.81
CA LEU A 59 -26.46 44.26 -16.92
C LEU A 59 -27.99 44.33 -17.10
N LEU A 60 -28.68 44.99 -16.16
CA LEU A 60 -30.08 45.38 -16.32
C LEU A 60 -30.13 46.81 -16.94
N PRO A 61 -30.97 47.09 -17.95
CA PRO A 61 -31.12 48.43 -18.51
C PRO A 61 -32.00 49.33 -17.62
N CYS A 62 -31.51 50.52 -17.31
CA CYS A 62 -32.27 51.59 -16.66
C CYS A 62 -33.21 52.27 -17.67
N TYR A 63 -34.53 52.14 -17.48
CA TYR A 63 -35.51 52.93 -18.23
C TYR A 63 -35.66 54.32 -17.60
N PHE A 64 -35.33 55.38 -18.35
CA PHE A 64 -35.65 56.77 -18.02
C PHE A 64 -37.13 57.05 -18.32
N THR A 65 -37.90 57.44 -17.29
CA THR A 65 -39.28 57.92 -17.40
C THR A 65 -39.31 59.43 -17.67
N GLY A 66 -39.55 59.81 -18.92
CA GLY A 66 -39.78 61.20 -19.33
C GLY A 66 -41.25 61.58 -19.22
N SER A 67 -41.57 62.47 -18.27
CA SER A 67 -42.89 63.10 -18.10
C SER A 67 -43.00 64.32 -19.01
N CYS A 68 -43.99 64.37 -19.91
CA CYS A 68 -44.30 65.53 -20.75
C CYS A 68 -45.70 66.07 -20.41
N ASN A 69 -45.73 67.17 -19.66
CA ASN A 69 -46.92 68.01 -19.50
C ASN A 69 -47.02 68.98 -20.69
N SER A 70 -48.15 69.02 -21.38
CA SER A 70 -48.57 70.15 -22.21
C SER A 70 -50.09 70.33 -22.14
N PRO A 71 -50.59 71.53 -21.83
CA PRO A 71 -52.02 71.80 -21.73
C PRO A 71 -52.62 72.17 -23.09
N CYS A 72 -53.79 71.59 -23.37
CA CYS A 72 -54.59 71.83 -24.56
C CYS A 72 -55.29 73.19 -24.47
N LEU A 73 -54.99 74.13 -25.37
CA LEU A 73 -55.77 75.36 -25.54
C LEU A 73 -56.91 75.10 -26.53
N VAL A 74 -58.14 75.06 -26.01
CA VAL A 74 -59.39 74.99 -26.78
C VAL A 74 -59.68 76.38 -27.36
N GLY A 75 -59.48 76.55 -28.67
CA GLY A 75 -59.87 77.72 -29.43
C GLY A 75 -61.21 77.52 -30.13
N ASN A 76 -62.23 78.18 -29.60
CA ASN A 76 -63.61 78.23 -30.10
C ASN A 76 -63.69 79.27 -31.24
N CYS A 77 -63.99 78.86 -32.49
CA CYS A 77 -64.26 79.80 -33.59
C CYS A 77 -65.73 79.77 -33.96
N ALA A 78 -66.41 80.87 -33.65
CA ALA A 78 -67.78 81.17 -34.04
C ALA A 78 -67.83 81.45 -35.55
N TRP A 79 -68.75 80.77 -36.23
CA TRP A 79 -69.11 81.01 -37.62
C TRP A 79 -69.98 82.27 -37.70
N CYS A 80 -69.47 83.31 -38.36
CA CYS A 80 -70.30 84.36 -38.95
C CYS A 80 -69.92 84.47 -40.42
N GLU A 81 -70.77 83.91 -41.27
CA GLU A 81 -70.82 84.16 -42.71
C GLU A 81 -71.61 85.45 -42.95
N ASP A 82 -71.04 86.39 -43.71
CA ASP A 82 -71.75 87.01 -44.83
C ASP A 82 -70.80 87.77 -45.77
N GLY A 83 -70.70 87.28 -47.01
CA GLY A 83 -70.44 88.06 -48.23
C GLY A 83 -69.02 88.61 -48.50
N VAL A 84 -68.30 87.96 -49.43
CA VAL A 84 -67.67 88.54 -50.66
C VAL A 84 -66.65 87.53 -51.22
N PHE A 85 -67.06 86.79 -52.24
CA PHE A 85 -66.25 85.81 -52.98
C PHE A 85 -65.20 86.53 -53.85
N THR A 86 -63.98 86.79 -53.32
CA THR A 86 -62.69 86.87 -54.05
C THR A 86 -61.45 87.12 -53.14
N SER A 87 -61.61 87.34 -51.82
CA SER A 87 -60.49 87.47 -50.85
C SER A 87 -60.03 86.13 -50.25
N ASN A 88 -60.94 85.16 -50.16
CA ASN A 88 -60.80 83.97 -49.32
C ASN A 88 -59.74 82.98 -49.81
N GLU A 89 -59.50 82.87 -51.13
CA GLU A 89 -58.52 81.93 -51.68
C GLU A 89 -57.07 82.40 -51.45
N LYS A 90 -56.85 83.71 -51.43
CA LYS A 90 -55.53 84.29 -51.13
C LYS A 90 -55.20 84.22 -49.64
N GLU A 91 -56.17 84.47 -48.77
CA GLU A 91 -56.00 84.36 -47.31
C GLU A 91 -55.82 82.90 -46.86
N THR A 92 -56.50 81.95 -47.50
CA THR A 92 -56.29 80.52 -47.24
C THR A 92 -54.90 80.06 -47.71
N MET A 93 -54.43 80.52 -48.89
CA MET A 93 -53.05 80.27 -49.32
C MET A 93 -52.01 80.93 -48.42
N GLN A 94 -52.28 82.13 -47.90
CA GLN A 94 -51.42 82.80 -46.93
C GLN A 94 -51.33 81.99 -45.64
N PHE A 95 -52.46 81.52 -45.10
CA PHE A 95 -52.50 80.68 -43.89
C PHE A 95 -51.79 79.35 -44.07
N LEU A 96 -51.93 78.71 -45.23
CA LEU A 96 -51.21 77.49 -45.58
C LEU A 96 -49.71 77.73 -45.68
N ASN A 97 -49.29 78.84 -46.30
CA ASN A 97 -47.88 79.23 -46.37
C ASN A 97 -47.30 79.58 -45.01
N ASP A 98 -48.03 80.28 -44.15
CA ASP A 98 -47.60 80.63 -42.79
C ASP A 98 -47.48 79.36 -41.93
N ARG A 99 -48.40 78.41 -42.09
CA ARG A 99 -48.33 77.09 -41.45
C ARG A 99 -47.15 76.27 -41.97
N LEU A 100 -46.88 76.28 -43.28
CA LEU A 100 -45.71 75.62 -43.87
C LEU A 100 -44.40 76.25 -43.38
N ALA A 101 -44.33 77.58 -43.31
CA ALA A 101 -43.18 78.30 -42.75
C ALA A 101 -42.94 77.90 -41.29
N ASN A 102 -44.00 77.79 -40.49
CA ASN A 102 -43.90 77.35 -39.10
C ASN A 102 -43.47 75.87 -38.98
N TYR A 103 -43.93 74.98 -39.87
CA TYR A 103 -43.43 73.61 -39.93
C TYR A 103 -41.94 73.55 -40.32
N LEU A 104 -41.50 74.34 -41.30
CA LEU A 104 -40.09 74.41 -41.70
C LEU A 104 -39.21 75.00 -40.58
N GLU A 105 -39.69 76.00 -39.85
CA GLU A 105 -39.05 76.53 -38.64
C GLU A 105 -38.91 75.45 -37.58
N LYS A 106 -39.97 74.65 -37.36
CA LYS A 106 -39.97 73.58 -36.38
C LYS A 106 -39.02 72.44 -36.77
N VAL A 107 -38.99 72.06 -38.05
CA VAL A 107 -38.05 71.05 -38.56
C VAL A 107 -36.61 71.52 -38.34
N ARG A 108 -36.27 72.77 -38.69
CA ARG A 108 -34.94 73.33 -38.43
C ARG A 108 -34.58 73.30 -36.95
N SER A 109 -35.49 73.69 -36.05
CA SER A 109 -35.24 73.64 -34.61
C SER A 109 -35.01 72.20 -34.10
N LEU A 110 -35.71 71.22 -34.67
CA LEU A 110 -35.55 69.82 -34.30
C LEU A 110 -34.23 69.25 -34.83
N GLU A 111 -33.86 69.57 -36.06
CA GLU A 111 -32.57 69.20 -36.65
C GLU A 111 -31.40 69.75 -35.82
N GLU A 112 -31.49 71.00 -35.36
CA GLU A 112 -30.48 71.61 -34.49
C GLU A 112 -30.39 70.88 -33.14
N THR A 113 -31.53 70.63 -32.47
CA THR A 113 -31.52 69.88 -31.21
C THR A 113 -31.05 68.43 -31.37
N ASN A 114 -31.29 67.81 -32.52
CA ASN A 114 -30.87 66.43 -32.78
C ASN A 114 -29.35 66.38 -33.01
N ALA A 115 -28.79 67.35 -33.75
CA ALA A 115 -27.35 67.49 -33.91
C ALA A 115 -26.64 67.75 -32.58
N GLU A 116 -27.23 68.55 -31.68
CA GLU A 116 -26.69 68.76 -30.33
C GLU A 116 -26.71 67.47 -29.49
N LEU A 117 -27.79 66.69 -29.57
CA LEU A 117 -27.90 65.41 -28.84
C LEU A 117 -26.93 64.37 -29.39
N GLU A 118 -26.77 64.28 -30.70
CA GLU A 118 -25.77 63.40 -31.35
C GLU A 118 -24.36 63.76 -30.89
N SER A 119 -24.03 65.06 -30.83
CA SER A 119 -22.72 65.51 -30.33
C SER A 119 -22.51 65.13 -28.86
N ARG A 120 -23.54 65.23 -28.01
CA ARG A 120 -23.44 64.84 -26.59
C ARG A 120 -23.31 63.32 -26.40
N ILE A 121 -24.02 62.53 -27.20
CA ILE A 121 -23.89 61.06 -27.18
C ILE A 121 -22.47 60.68 -27.59
N GLN A 122 -21.94 61.29 -28.64
CA GLN A 122 -20.60 61.01 -29.11
C GLN A 122 -19.54 61.39 -28.06
N GLU A 123 -19.65 62.57 -27.46
CA GLU A 123 -18.76 63.00 -26.38
C GLU A 123 -18.82 62.06 -25.17
N GLN A 124 -20.01 61.57 -24.80
CA GLN A 124 -20.18 60.67 -23.67
C GLN A 124 -19.65 59.25 -23.97
N CYS A 125 -19.82 58.75 -25.21
CA CYS A 125 -19.22 57.50 -25.65
C CYS A 125 -17.69 57.57 -25.75
N GLU A 126 -17.13 58.73 -26.08
CA GLU A 126 -15.68 58.96 -26.07
C GLU A 126 -15.14 59.14 -24.64
N GLN A 127 -15.96 59.66 -23.71
CA GLN A 127 -15.63 59.79 -22.29
C GLN A 127 -15.83 58.50 -21.48
N ASP A 128 -16.43 57.44 -22.03
CA ASP A 128 -16.39 56.11 -21.42
C ASP A 128 -14.94 55.59 -21.47
N ILE A 129 -14.19 56.00 -20.45
CA ILE A 129 -12.79 55.67 -20.16
C ILE A 129 -12.58 54.17 -20.41
N PRO A 130 -11.49 53.76 -21.08
CA PRO A 130 -11.14 52.36 -21.24
C PRO A 130 -11.12 51.72 -19.86
N MET A 131 -12.08 50.86 -19.57
CA MET A 131 -12.07 50.06 -18.36
C MET A 131 -10.78 49.23 -18.42
N VAL A 132 -9.73 49.68 -17.75
CA VAL A 132 -8.45 48.97 -17.70
C VAL A 132 -8.75 47.66 -16.99
N CYS A 133 -8.95 46.60 -17.77
CA CYS A 133 -9.01 45.24 -17.25
C CYS A 133 -7.72 45.03 -16.45
N PRO A 134 -7.79 44.60 -15.17
CA PRO A 134 -6.60 44.18 -14.46
C PRO A 134 -5.89 43.08 -15.28
N ASP A 135 -4.57 43.16 -15.42
CA ASP A 135 -3.78 42.18 -16.18
C ASP A 135 -3.81 40.80 -15.50
N TYR A 136 -4.88 40.02 -15.74
CA TYR A 136 -5.03 38.67 -15.21
C TYR A 136 -4.01 37.68 -15.77
N GLN A 137 -3.27 38.07 -16.82
CA GLN A 137 -2.28 37.26 -17.50
C GLN A 137 -1.14 36.82 -16.58
N CYS A 138 -0.77 37.62 -15.57
CA CYS A 138 0.25 37.24 -14.59
C CYS A 138 -0.18 36.04 -13.71
N TYR A 139 -1.48 35.96 -13.37
CA TYR A 139 -2.02 34.83 -12.61
C TYR A 139 -2.05 33.55 -13.45
N PHE A 140 -2.40 33.65 -14.74
CA PHE A 140 -2.35 32.49 -15.65
C PHE A 140 -0.93 31.95 -15.82
N ASN A 141 0.06 32.82 -16.03
CA ASN A 141 1.47 32.40 -16.09
C ASN A 141 1.92 31.72 -14.80
N THR A 142 1.51 32.26 -13.63
CA THR A 142 1.85 31.65 -12.33
C THR A 142 1.18 30.28 -12.15
N ILE A 143 -0.06 30.12 -12.59
CA ILE A 143 -0.79 28.85 -12.55
C ILE A 143 -0.10 27.82 -13.45
N GLU A 144 0.29 28.20 -14.66
CA GLU A 144 1.01 27.34 -15.59
C GLU A 144 2.37 26.90 -15.03
N ASP A 145 3.15 27.83 -14.45
CA ASP A 145 4.41 27.53 -13.77
C ASP A 145 4.22 26.53 -12.62
N LEU A 146 3.16 26.69 -11.82
CA LEU A 146 2.83 25.79 -10.72
C LEU A 146 2.40 24.41 -11.24
N GLN A 147 1.58 24.35 -12.30
CA GLN A 147 1.18 23.10 -12.94
C GLN A 147 2.41 22.35 -13.48
N GLN A 148 3.33 23.06 -14.15
CA GLN A 148 4.55 22.46 -14.66
C GLN A 148 5.45 21.94 -13.52
N LYS A 149 5.58 22.68 -12.42
CA LYS A 149 6.30 22.20 -11.21
C LYS A 149 5.65 20.95 -10.61
N ILE A 150 4.33 20.88 -10.58
CA ILE A 150 3.60 19.69 -10.09
C ILE A 150 3.87 18.49 -11.00
N LEU A 151 3.85 18.67 -12.32
CA LEU A 151 4.13 17.60 -13.27
C LEU A 151 5.58 17.10 -13.15
N CYS A 152 6.55 18.02 -13.07
CA CYS A 152 7.96 17.68 -12.86
C CYS A 152 8.19 16.93 -11.55
N THR A 153 7.60 17.40 -10.44
CA THR A 153 7.74 16.72 -9.14
C THR A 153 7.03 15.37 -9.12
N LYS A 154 5.89 15.22 -9.80
CA LYS A 154 5.20 13.94 -9.96
C LYS A 154 6.06 12.94 -10.75
N ALA A 155 6.64 13.36 -11.87
CA ALA A 155 7.52 12.53 -12.67
C ALA A 155 8.77 12.09 -11.87
N GLU A 156 9.34 13.02 -11.11
CA GLU A 156 10.48 12.73 -10.24
C GLU A 156 10.12 11.76 -9.11
N ASN A 157 8.96 11.92 -8.48
CA ASN A 157 8.47 10.98 -7.46
C ASN A 157 8.28 9.57 -8.05
N SER A 158 7.74 9.45 -9.27
CA SER A 158 7.64 8.16 -9.95
C SER A 158 9.01 7.56 -10.26
N ARG A 159 9.98 8.38 -10.70
CA ARG A 159 11.36 7.95 -10.92
C ARG A 159 12.01 7.43 -9.64
N LEU A 160 11.86 8.16 -8.53
CA LEU A 160 12.39 7.78 -7.22
C LEU A 160 11.73 6.51 -6.67
N ALA A 161 10.41 6.32 -6.87
CA ALA A 161 9.72 5.11 -6.47
C ALA A 161 10.31 3.86 -7.17
N VAL A 162 10.53 3.94 -8.49
CA VAL A 162 11.15 2.85 -9.25
C VAL A 162 12.60 2.59 -8.79
N GLN A 163 13.37 3.64 -8.50
CA GLN A 163 14.73 3.48 -7.96
C GLN A 163 14.73 2.82 -6.59
N LEU A 164 13.78 3.18 -5.73
CA LEU A 164 13.61 2.59 -4.41
C LEU A 164 13.26 1.10 -4.52
N ASP A 165 12.35 0.73 -5.41
CA ASP A 165 12.00 -0.67 -5.65
C ASP A 165 13.18 -1.46 -6.24
N ASN A 166 13.95 -0.87 -7.16
CA ASN A 166 15.16 -1.50 -7.68
C ASN A 166 16.23 -1.71 -6.59
N CYS A 167 16.45 -0.74 -5.69
CA CYS A 167 17.36 -0.88 -4.56
C CYS A 167 16.89 -1.96 -3.57
N LYS A 168 15.57 -2.08 -3.33
CA LYS A 168 15.02 -3.15 -2.50
C LYS A 168 15.26 -4.53 -3.11
N LEU A 169 14.94 -4.71 -4.39
CA LEU A 169 15.18 -5.96 -5.10
C LEU A 169 16.67 -6.34 -5.07
N ALA A 170 17.57 -5.37 -5.31
CA ALA A 170 19.01 -5.63 -5.21
C ALA A 170 19.44 -6.03 -3.78
N THR A 171 18.84 -5.41 -2.75
CA THR A 171 19.11 -5.76 -1.34
C THR A 171 18.66 -7.18 -1.04
N ASP A 172 17.46 -7.57 -1.49
CA ASP A 172 16.92 -8.92 -1.30
C ASP A 172 17.75 -9.96 -2.06
N ASP A 173 18.19 -9.66 -3.28
CA ASP A 173 19.11 -10.50 -4.06
C ASP A 173 20.44 -10.72 -3.33
N PHE A 174 21.04 -9.67 -2.77
CA PHE A 174 22.27 -9.79 -1.99
C PHE A 174 22.07 -10.55 -0.68
N LYS A 175 20.92 -10.36 -0.02
CA LYS A 175 20.57 -11.10 1.18
C LYS A 175 20.42 -12.60 0.90
N SER A 176 19.69 -12.97 -0.15
CA SER A 176 19.54 -14.37 -0.56
C SER A 176 20.89 -15.00 -0.92
N LYS A 177 21.74 -14.28 -1.68
CA LYS A 177 23.10 -14.74 -1.98
C LYS A 177 23.94 -14.94 -0.72
N TYR A 178 23.89 -13.99 0.22
CA TYR A 178 24.60 -14.10 1.49
C TYR A 178 24.12 -15.31 2.31
N GLU A 179 22.82 -15.56 2.40
CA GLU A 179 22.27 -16.72 3.10
C GLU A 179 22.72 -18.04 2.45
N SER A 180 22.73 -18.10 1.11
CA SER A 180 23.23 -19.27 0.38
C SER A 180 24.73 -19.52 0.61
N GLU A 181 25.57 -18.49 0.56
CA GLU A 181 27.01 -18.59 0.84
C GLU A 181 27.28 -18.92 2.31
N LEU A 182 26.50 -18.38 3.24
CA LEU A 182 26.62 -18.68 4.66
C LEU A 182 26.33 -20.16 4.93
N SER A 183 25.27 -20.71 4.34
CA SER A 183 24.92 -22.13 4.47
C SER A 183 25.98 -23.04 3.83
N PHE A 184 26.53 -22.66 2.68
CA PHE A 184 27.64 -23.37 2.04
C PHE A 184 28.91 -23.35 2.91
N ARG A 185 29.26 -22.19 3.48
CA ARG A 185 30.38 -22.06 4.42
C ARG A 185 30.20 -22.96 5.64
N GLN A 186 29.00 -22.99 6.24
CA GLN A 186 28.71 -23.86 7.38
C GLN A 186 28.87 -25.35 7.04
N LEU A 187 28.44 -25.76 5.84
CA LEU A 187 28.64 -27.13 5.36
C LEU A 187 30.13 -27.46 5.22
N LEU A 188 30.91 -26.59 4.58
CA LEU A 188 32.35 -26.76 4.45
C LEU A 188 33.07 -26.79 5.82
N GLU A 189 32.64 -25.97 6.76
CA GLU A 189 33.18 -25.98 8.12
C GLU A 189 32.87 -27.28 8.87
N ALA A 190 31.68 -27.84 8.66
CA ALA A 190 31.34 -29.16 9.19
C ALA A 190 32.22 -30.25 8.57
N ASP A 191 32.44 -30.22 7.25
CA ASP A 191 33.31 -31.17 6.56
C ASP A 191 34.77 -31.06 7.03
N ILE A 192 35.30 -29.85 7.16
CA ILE A 192 36.66 -29.60 7.69
C ILE A 192 36.78 -30.11 9.13
N SER A 193 35.76 -29.88 9.97
CA SER A 193 35.76 -30.38 11.35
C SER A 193 35.72 -31.92 11.38
N GLY A 194 34.94 -32.54 10.49
CA GLY A 194 34.92 -33.99 10.32
C GLY A 194 36.26 -34.57 9.86
N LEU A 195 36.92 -33.92 8.89
CA LEU A 195 38.25 -34.32 8.43
C LEU A 195 39.32 -34.21 9.53
N HIS A 196 39.26 -33.19 10.38
CA HIS A 196 40.12 -33.10 11.56
C HIS A 196 39.87 -34.26 12.53
N GLY A 197 38.60 -34.62 12.78
CA GLY A 197 38.27 -35.78 13.61
C GLY A 197 38.86 -37.09 13.08
N ILE A 198 38.73 -37.34 11.77
CA ILE A 198 39.32 -38.52 11.13
C ILE A 198 40.86 -38.48 11.22
N LEU A 199 41.48 -37.30 11.06
CA LEU A 199 42.93 -37.16 11.21
C LEU A 199 43.38 -37.49 12.64
N ASP A 200 42.64 -37.05 13.66
CA ASP A 200 42.92 -37.34 15.06
C ASP A 200 42.78 -38.85 15.35
N GLU A 201 41.72 -39.49 14.85
CA GLU A 201 41.52 -40.94 14.95
C GLU A 201 42.66 -41.74 14.28
N LEU A 202 43.07 -41.33 13.07
CA LEU A 202 44.19 -41.94 12.36
C LEU A 202 45.51 -41.74 13.11
N THR A 203 45.69 -40.57 13.74
CA THR A 203 46.88 -40.26 14.53
C THR A 203 46.94 -41.14 15.77
N LEU A 204 45.81 -41.35 16.45
CA LEU A 204 45.70 -42.27 17.60
C LEU A 204 46.00 -43.72 17.18
N CYS A 205 45.36 -44.21 16.11
CA CYS A 205 45.59 -45.56 15.59
C CYS A 205 47.07 -45.77 15.19
N LYS A 206 47.69 -44.76 14.59
CA LYS A 206 49.12 -44.77 14.29
C LYS A 206 49.95 -44.92 15.57
N SER A 207 49.68 -44.13 16.61
CA SER A 207 50.42 -44.23 17.87
C SER A 207 50.25 -45.59 18.56
N ASP A 208 49.07 -46.18 18.49
CA ASP A 208 48.81 -47.53 19.04
C ASP A 208 49.64 -48.60 18.32
N VAL A 209 49.67 -48.53 16.97
CA VAL A 209 50.49 -49.44 16.16
C VAL A 209 51.98 -49.23 16.42
N GLU A 210 52.43 -47.98 16.56
CA GLU A 210 53.82 -47.66 16.92
C GLU A 210 54.20 -48.24 18.29
N ALA A 211 53.32 -48.13 19.30
CA ALA A 211 53.52 -48.74 20.61
C ALA A 211 53.61 -50.27 20.55
N HIS A 212 52.75 -50.93 19.75
CA HIS A 212 52.85 -52.38 19.51
C HIS A 212 54.19 -52.76 18.85
N VAL A 213 54.66 -51.97 17.89
CA VAL A 213 55.95 -52.20 17.23
C VAL A 213 57.11 -52.05 18.21
N GLU A 214 57.06 -51.06 19.11
CA GLU A 214 58.08 -50.86 20.15
C GLU A 214 58.10 -52.00 21.16
N SER A 215 56.93 -52.42 21.66
CA SER A 215 56.80 -53.58 22.56
C SER A 215 57.36 -54.86 21.94
N LEU A 216 57.01 -55.17 20.69
CA LEU A 216 57.55 -56.35 20.00
C LEU A 216 59.07 -56.30 19.79
N LYS A 217 59.64 -55.10 19.59
CA LYS A 217 61.10 -54.92 19.51
C LYS A 217 61.75 -55.19 20.87
N GLU A 218 61.16 -54.73 21.96
CA GLU A 218 61.66 -54.97 23.32
C GLU A 218 61.62 -56.47 23.67
N ASP A 219 60.51 -57.15 23.35
CA ASP A 219 60.39 -58.61 23.53
C ASP A 219 61.47 -59.38 22.76
N LEU A 220 61.74 -58.99 21.51
CA LEU A 220 62.78 -59.61 20.68
C LEU A 220 64.17 -59.40 21.31
N LEU A 221 64.46 -58.20 21.81
CA LEU A 221 65.73 -57.90 22.49
C LEU A 221 65.88 -58.71 23.78
N CYS A 222 64.83 -58.81 24.59
CA CYS A 222 64.80 -59.66 25.79
C CYS A 222 65.05 -61.13 25.45
N LEU A 223 64.36 -61.66 24.44
CA LEU A 223 64.51 -63.06 24.02
C LEU A 223 65.94 -63.35 23.52
N LYS A 224 66.53 -62.41 22.76
CA LYS A 224 67.91 -62.53 22.28
C LYS A 224 68.92 -62.51 23.43
N LYS A 225 68.73 -61.62 24.41
CA LYS A 225 69.57 -61.54 25.60
C LYS A 225 69.49 -62.82 26.44
N ASN A 226 68.27 -63.31 26.70
CA ASN A 226 68.06 -64.56 27.43
C ASN A 226 68.74 -65.74 26.71
N HIS A 227 68.58 -65.83 25.38
CA HIS A 227 69.25 -66.87 24.60
C HIS A 227 70.78 -66.77 24.69
N GLU A 228 71.35 -65.56 24.62
CA GLU A 228 72.79 -65.35 24.76
C GLU A 228 73.29 -65.77 26.17
N GLU A 229 72.54 -65.42 27.22
CA GLU A 229 72.81 -65.84 28.60
C GLU A 229 72.73 -67.36 28.77
N GLU A 230 71.70 -68.01 28.23
CA GLU A 230 71.54 -69.48 28.24
C GLU A 230 72.67 -70.18 27.49
N VAL A 231 73.03 -69.71 26.29
CA VAL A 231 74.14 -70.25 25.51
C VAL A 231 75.46 -70.08 26.27
N ASN A 232 75.68 -68.94 26.92
CA ASN A 232 76.86 -68.70 27.75
C ASN A 232 76.89 -69.59 28.99
N LEU A 233 75.75 -69.78 29.67
CA LEU A 233 75.61 -70.69 30.80
C LEU A 233 75.91 -72.13 30.39
N LEU A 234 75.28 -72.62 29.32
CA LEU A 234 75.51 -73.96 28.79
C LEU A 234 76.96 -74.13 28.35
N ARG A 235 77.55 -73.15 27.66
CA ARG A 235 78.97 -73.17 27.28
C ARG A 235 79.89 -73.18 28.50
N GLY A 236 79.53 -72.51 29.60
CA GLY A 236 80.24 -72.59 30.88
C GLY A 236 80.10 -73.95 31.58
N GLN A 237 78.91 -74.55 31.52
CA GLN A 237 78.64 -75.88 32.07
C GLN A 237 79.32 -77.00 31.28
N LEU A 238 79.38 -76.88 29.94
CA LEU A 238 80.04 -77.82 29.03
C LEU A 238 81.54 -77.54 28.87
N GLY A 239 82.03 -76.41 29.38
CA GLY A 239 83.40 -75.94 29.23
C GLY A 239 84.44 -76.61 30.14
N ASP A 240 84.04 -77.40 31.13
CA ASP A 240 85.00 -78.07 32.04
C ASP A 240 84.47 -79.36 32.70
N ARG A 241 83.49 -80.03 32.10
CA ARG A 241 82.98 -81.34 32.58
C ARG A 241 82.79 -82.33 31.43
N LEU A 242 83.90 -82.79 30.88
CA LEU A 242 84.00 -84.13 30.27
C LEU A 242 84.99 -84.97 31.05
N SER A 243 84.55 -85.37 32.24
CA SER A 243 84.78 -86.69 32.85
C SER A 243 84.30 -86.59 34.29
N VAL A 244 83.10 -87.10 34.60
CA VAL A 244 82.82 -87.62 35.95
C VAL A 244 81.84 -88.76 35.83
N GLU A 245 82.37 -89.92 36.20
CA GLU A 245 81.72 -91.20 36.40
C GLU A 245 80.61 -91.11 37.46
N LEU A 246 79.57 -91.92 37.21
CA LEU A 246 78.48 -92.23 38.13
C LEU A 246 79.01 -92.73 39.47
N ASP A 247 78.62 -92.07 40.56
CA ASP A 247 78.64 -92.66 41.89
C ASP A 247 77.22 -92.63 42.48
N THR A 248 76.62 -93.81 42.55
CA THR A 248 75.25 -94.05 42.98
C THR A 248 75.23 -94.48 44.44
N ALA A 249 74.57 -93.71 45.30
CA ALA A 249 74.14 -94.14 46.62
C ALA A 249 72.93 -93.30 47.08
N PRO A 250 72.11 -93.78 48.03
CA PRO A 250 71.33 -95.01 48.08
C PRO A 250 69.85 -94.72 47.75
N THR A 251 69.09 -95.77 47.44
CA THR A 251 67.70 -95.77 47.00
C THR A 251 66.73 -95.01 47.91
N LEU A 252 66.50 -93.73 47.59
CA LEU A 252 65.15 -93.17 47.67
C LEU A 252 64.33 -93.83 46.58
N ASP A 253 63.10 -94.22 46.89
CA ASP A 253 62.18 -94.82 45.92
C ASP A 253 61.85 -93.78 44.84
N LEU A 254 62.70 -93.74 43.81
CA LEU A 254 62.71 -92.76 42.75
C LEU A 254 61.38 -92.79 41.99
N ASN A 255 60.78 -93.97 41.88
CA ASN A 255 59.45 -94.13 41.30
C ASN A 255 58.42 -93.33 42.08
N ARG A 256 58.41 -93.39 43.42
CA ARG A 256 57.48 -92.61 44.25
C ARG A 256 57.65 -91.09 44.09
N VAL A 257 58.88 -90.59 43.99
CA VAL A 257 59.14 -89.15 43.82
C VAL A 257 58.79 -88.69 42.40
N LEU A 258 59.09 -89.50 41.39
CA LEU A 258 58.71 -89.24 40.00
C LEU A 258 57.19 -89.31 39.80
N ASP A 259 56.51 -90.27 40.45
CA ASP A 259 55.05 -90.40 40.43
C ASP A 259 54.38 -89.22 41.16
N GLU A 260 54.93 -88.78 42.31
CA GLU A 260 54.45 -87.58 43.01
C GLU A 260 54.63 -86.31 42.15
N MET A 261 55.81 -86.12 41.53
CA MET A 261 56.03 -85.02 40.59
C MET A 261 55.06 -85.08 39.41
N ARG A 262 54.84 -86.27 38.84
CA ARG A 262 53.91 -86.46 37.73
C ARG A 262 52.48 -86.13 38.13
N CYS A 263 52.02 -86.59 39.30
CA CYS A 263 50.72 -86.24 39.86
C CYS A 263 50.58 -84.73 40.09
N GLN A 264 51.62 -84.04 40.57
CA GLN A 264 51.61 -82.59 40.72
C GLN A 264 51.49 -81.87 39.38
N TYR A 265 52.26 -82.28 38.36
CA TYR A 265 52.14 -81.73 37.02
C TYR A 265 50.79 -82.01 36.37
N GLU A 266 50.27 -83.23 36.50
CA GLU A 266 48.94 -83.59 35.99
C GLU A 266 47.84 -82.75 36.67
N THR A 267 47.99 -82.48 37.97
CA THR A 267 47.07 -81.60 38.71
C THR A 267 47.17 -80.14 38.25
N VAL A 268 48.38 -79.61 38.06
CA VAL A 268 48.59 -78.24 37.55
C VAL A 268 48.08 -78.10 36.12
N LEU A 269 48.34 -79.08 35.25
CA LEU A 269 47.81 -79.10 33.87
C LEU A 269 46.28 -79.18 33.84
N ALA A 270 45.69 -80.03 34.69
CA ALA A 270 44.24 -80.14 34.81
C ALA A 270 43.60 -78.85 35.34
N ASN A 271 44.23 -78.19 36.32
CA ASN A 271 43.78 -76.89 36.84
C ASN A 271 43.92 -75.79 35.79
N ASN A 272 45.08 -75.69 35.12
CA ASN A 272 45.30 -74.68 34.08
C ASN A 272 44.33 -74.84 32.91
N ARG A 273 44.02 -76.09 32.50
CA ARG A 273 43.00 -76.35 31.49
C ARG A 273 41.61 -75.93 31.94
N ARG A 274 41.23 -76.23 33.19
CA ARG A 274 39.94 -75.80 33.76
C ARG A 274 39.84 -74.28 33.84
N GLU A 275 40.88 -73.61 34.32
CA GLU A 275 40.95 -72.15 34.42
C GLU A 275 40.85 -71.50 33.02
N ALA A 276 41.50 -72.08 32.00
CA ALA A 276 41.36 -71.62 30.64
C ALA A 276 39.92 -71.81 30.11
N GLU A 277 39.32 -72.99 30.32
CA GLU A 277 37.93 -73.28 29.92
C GLU A 277 36.94 -72.32 30.62
N GLU A 278 37.09 -72.08 31.92
CA GLU A 278 36.28 -71.13 32.69
C GLU A 278 36.49 -69.69 32.21
N TRP A 279 37.74 -69.28 31.95
CA TRP A 279 38.04 -67.96 31.41
C TRP A 279 37.43 -67.74 30.03
N PHE A 280 37.54 -68.72 29.12
CA PHE A 280 36.88 -68.66 27.82
C PHE A 280 35.35 -68.59 27.97
N ALA A 281 34.77 -69.37 28.87
CA ALA A 281 33.33 -69.34 29.11
C ALA A 281 32.87 -67.96 29.59
N VAL A 282 33.56 -67.35 30.55
CA VAL A 282 33.27 -65.99 31.04
C VAL A 282 33.38 -64.96 29.91
N GLN A 283 34.45 -65.00 29.12
CA GLN A 283 34.63 -64.07 28.00
C GLN A 283 33.56 -64.24 26.92
N THR A 284 33.14 -65.47 26.60
CA THR A 284 32.04 -65.69 25.65
C THR A 284 30.70 -65.20 26.18
N GLU A 285 30.45 -65.35 27.48
CA GLU A 285 29.22 -64.87 28.13
C GLU A 285 29.18 -63.33 28.17
N GLU A 286 30.30 -62.68 28.51
CA GLU A 286 30.43 -61.21 28.45
C GLU A 286 30.20 -60.67 27.04
N LEU A 287 30.79 -61.30 26.01
CA LEU A 287 30.58 -60.94 24.61
C LEU A 287 29.10 -61.09 24.21
N ASN A 288 28.46 -62.19 24.60
CA ASN A 288 27.04 -62.42 24.33
C ASN A 288 26.16 -61.36 25.01
N GLN A 289 26.45 -60.99 26.26
CA GLN A 289 25.72 -59.92 26.96
C GLN A 289 25.92 -58.55 26.29
N GLN A 290 27.14 -58.22 25.85
CA GLN A 290 27.41 -57.00 25.09
C GLN A 290 26.66 -57.00 23.74
N GLN A 291 26.61 -58.14 23.05
CA GLN A 291 25.87 -58.26 21.80
C GLN A 291 24.36 -58.08 22.01
N LEU A 292 23.79 -58.67 23.06
CA LEU A 292 22.37 -58.51 23.40
C LEU A 292 22.03 -57.07 23.74
N SER A 293 22.80 -56.43 24.62
CA SER A 293 22.60 -55.01 24.99
C SER A 293 22.76 -54.07 23.79
N SER A 294 23.74 -54.31 22.92
CA SER A 294 23.90 -53.56 21.67
C SER A 294 22.71 -53.75 20.73
N ALA A 295 22.20 -54.98 20.60
CA ALA A 295 21.02 -55.27 19.78
C ALA A 295 19.75 -54.60 20.34
N GLU A 296 19.56 -54.59 21.66
CA GLU A 296 18.46 -53.89 22.33
C GLU A 296 18.53 -52.38 22.11
N GLN A 297 19.72 -51.77 22.25
CA GLN A 297 19.93 -50.35 21.96
C GLN A 297 19.62 -50.02 20.50
N LEU A 298 20.12 -50.82 19.56
CA LEU A 298 19.86 -50.65 18.13
C LEU A 298 18.35 -50.73 17.84
N GLN A 299 17.66 -51.69 18.45
CA GLN A 299 16.21 -51.84 18.33
C GLN A 299 15.46 -50.64 18.89
N GLY A 300 15.89 -50.11 20.05
CA GLY A 300 15.35 -48.89 20.65
C GLY A 300 15.49 -47.68 19.71
N CYS A 301 16.69 -47.43 19.19
CA CYS A 301 16.93 -46.37 18.21
C CYS A 301 16.08 -46.56 16.94
N GLN A 302 15.92 -47.80 16.46
CA GLN A 302 15.09 -48.09 15.30
C GLN A 302 13.61 -47.76 15.55
N THR A 303 13.09 -48.09 16.74
CA THR A 303 11.71 -47.73 17.11
C THR A 303 11.52 -46.23 17.24
N GLU A 304 12.47 -45.51 17.85
CA GLU A 304 12.43 -44.05 17.97
C GLU A 304 12.46 -43.37 16.60
N ILE A 305 13.32 -43.82 15.67
CA ILE A 305 13.34 -43.33 14.29
C ILE A 305 12.00 -43.54 13.60
N LEU A 306 11.34 -44.69 13.81
CA LEU A 306 10.03 -44.95 13.22
C LEU A 306 8.93 -44.07 13.83
N GLU A 307 8.98 -43.82 15.13
CA GLU A 307 8.04 -42.91 15.80
C GLU A 307 8.23 -41.47 15.35
N LEU A 308 9.47 -40.98 15.29
CA LEU A 308 9.79 -39.65 14.76
C LEU A 308 9.37 -39.48 13.29
N LYS A 309 9.53 -40.52 12.46
CA LYS A 309 9.03 -40.49 11.07
C LYS A 309 7.50 -40.43 11.03
N ARG A 310 6.80 -41.16 11.90
CA ARG A 310 5.33 -41.11 11.98
C ARG A 310 4.84 -39.74 12.44
N THR A 311 5.45 -39.14 13.45
CA THR A 311 5.07 -37.81 13.94
C THR A 311 5.38 -36.73 12.91
N ALA A 312 6.52 -36.78 12.24
CA ALA A 312 6.86 -35.87 11.15
C ALA A 312 5.82 -35.92 10.02
N ASN A 313 5.47 -37.12 9.54
CA ASN A 313 4.45 -37.28 8.50
C ASN A 313 3.07 -36.79 8.97
N ALA A 314 2.70 -37.02 10.23
CA ALA A 314 1.43 -36.54 10.78
C ALA A 314 1.37 -35.00 10.82
N LEU A 315 2.46 -34.36 11.24
CA LEU A 315 2.58 -32.90 11.25
C LEU A 315 2.59 -32.31 9.82
N GLU A 316 3.20 -32.99 8.86
CA GLU A 316 3.18 -32.57 7.46
C GLU A 316 1.77 -32.62 6.85
N ILE A 317 1.00 -33.66 7.16
CA ILE A 317 -0.42 -33.76 6.75
C ILE A 317 -1.25 -32.66 7.43
N GLU A 318 -1.03 -32.39 8.71
CA GLU A 318 -1.73 -31.32 9.42
C GLU A 318 -1.38 -29.95 8.83
N LEU A 319 -0.11 -29.69 8.51
CA LEU A 319 0.32 -28.47 7.84
C LEU A 319 -0.39 -28.30 6.49
N GLN A 320 -0.44 -29.35 5.67
CA GLN A 320 -1.13 -29.32 4.38
C GLN A 320 -2.65 -29.08 4.55
N ALA A 321 -3.27 -29.69 5.56
CA ALA A 321 -4.67 -29.46 5.88
C ALA A 321 -4.93 -28.00 6.28
N GLN A 322 -4.08 -27.41 7.12
CA GLN A 322 -4.20 -26.01 7.53
C GLN A 322 -3.98 -25.04 6.36
N GLN A 323 -3.02 -25.33 5.47
CA GLN A 323 -2.83 -24.56 4.24
C GLN A 323 -4.09 -24.59 3.36
N SER A 324 -4.67 -25.77 3.12
CA SER A 324 -5.89 -25.90 2.34
C SER A 324 -7.09 -25.16 2.97
N LEU A 325 -7.18 -25.17 4.30
CA LEU A 325 -8.21 -24.43 5.04
C LEU A 325 -8.00 -22.92 4.87
N THR A 326 -6.76 -22.44 5.00
CA THR A 326 -6.41 -21.02 4.84
C THR A 326 -6.76 -20.53 3.43
N GLU A 327 -6.36 -21.26 2.40
CA GLU A 327 -6.70 -20.95 1.00
C GLU A 327 -8.22 -20.90 0.77
N SER A 328 -8.97 -21.85 1.35
CA SER A 328 -10.43 -21.86 1.24
C SER A 328 -11.07 -20.64 1.91
N LEU A 329 -10.56 -20.22 3.08
CA LEU A 329 -11.07 -19.06 3.80
C LEU A 329 -10.72 -17.76 3.06
N GLU A 330 -9.51 -17.63 2.55
CA GLU A 330 -9.09 -16.50 1.71
C GLU A 330 -9.97 -16.37 0.46
N CYS A 331 -10.29 -17.48 -0.21
CA CYS A 331 -11.22 -17.49 -1.33
C CYS A 331 -12.61 -17.00 -0.93
N THR A 332 -13.17 -17.49 0.19
CA THR A 332 -14.50 -17.04 0.66
C THR A 332 -14.52 -15.56 1.02
N VAL A 333 -13.44 -15.04 1.62
CA VAL A 333 -13.32 -13.60 1.90
C VAL A 333 -13.30 -12.81 0.60
N ALA A 334 -12.44 -13.17 -0.34
CA ALA A 334 -12.35 -12.49 -1.64
C ALA A 334 -13.69 -12.52 -2.41
N GLU A 335 -14.40 -13.65 -2.39
CA GLU A 335 -15.73 -13.78 -3.00
C GLU A 335 -16.76 -12.86 -2.34
N THR A 336 -16.81 -12.83 -1.00
CA THR A 336 -17.75 -11.95 -0.29
C THR A 336 -17.43 -10.47 -0.50
N GLU A 337 -16.15 -10.07 -0.49
CA GLU A 337 -15.72 -8.71 -0.79
C GLU A 337 -16.09 -8.31 -2.23
N ALA A 338 -15.91 -9.20 -3.20
CA ALA A 338 -16.32 -8.97 -4.59
C ALA A 338 -17.85 -8.82 -4.73
N GLN A 339 -18.62 -9.64 -4.02
CA GLN A 339 -20.08 -9.53 -4.00
C GLN A 339 -20.55 -8.20 -3.39
N TYR A 340 -20.04 -7.83 -2.22
CA TYR A 340 -20.42 -6.58 -1.55
C TYR A 340 -19.96 -5.34 -2.32
N SER A 341 -18.76 -5.36 -2.93
CA SER A 341 -18.29 -4.26 -3.77
C SER A 341 -19.18 -4.08 -5.02
N SER A 342 -19.63 -5.17 -5.65
CA SER A 342 -20.61 -5.12 -6.73
C SER A 342 -21.95 -4.53 -6.26
N GLN A 343 -22.47 -4.97 -5.10
CA GLN A 343 -23.71 -4.43 -4.54
C GLN A 343 -23.59 -2.93 -4.24
N LEU A 344 -22.48 -2.49 -3.65
CA LEU A 344 -22.21 -1.08 -3.38
C LEU A 344 -22.15 -0.26 -4.68
N ALA A 345 -21.50 -0.78 -5.72
CA ALA A 345 -21.45 -0.12 -7.02
C ALA A 345 -22.84 0.02 -7.66
N GLN A 346 -23.70 -1.00 -7.53
CA GLN A 346 -25.08 -0.94 -8.02
C GLN A 346 -25.90 0.11 -7.26
N ILE A 347 -25.78 0.16 -5.93
CA ILE A 347 -26.47 1.18 -5.11
C ILE A 347 -25.95 2.58 -5.45
N GLN A 348 -24.65 2.76 -5.62
CA GLN A 348 -24.08 4.04 -6.02
C GLN A 348 -24.63 4.50 -7.38
N CYS A 349 -24.73 3.60 -8.36
CA CYS A 349 -25.32 3.92 -9.66
C CYS A 349 -26.80 4.34 -9.54
N LEU A 350 -27.57 3.73 -8.64
CA LEU A 350 -28.95 4.12 -8.37
C LEU A 350 -29.00 5.54 -7.75
N ILE A 351 -28.14 5.82 -6.78
CA ILE A 351 -28.02 7.13 -6.15
C ILE A 351 -27.71 8.19 -7.22
N ASP A 352 -26.67 7.96 -8.03
CA ASP A 352 -26.25 8.89 -9.09
C ASP A 352 -27.40 9.15 -10.08
N ASN A 353 -28.16 8.11 -10.45
CA ASN A 353 -29.32 8.27 -11.34
C ASN A 353 -30.42 9.14 -10.70
N VAL A 354 -30.75 8.92 -9.43
CA VAL A 354 -31.76 9.72 -8.72
C VAL A 354 -31.28 11.16 -8.51
N GLU A 355 -30.01 11.36 -8.16
CA GLU A 355 -29.42 12.70 -8.04
C GLU A 355 -29.46 13.47 -9.35
N ASN A 356 -29.17 12.80 -10.47
CA ASN A 356 -29.28 13.39 -11.81
C ASN A 356 -30.72 13.77 -12.16
N GLN A 357 -31.70 12.89 -11.90
CA GLN A 357 -33.12 13.20 -12.11
C GLN A 357 -33.57 14.39 -11.26
N LEU A 358 -33.10 14.47 -10.00
CA LEU A 358 -33.42 15.58 -9.11
C LEU A 358 -32.80 16.89 -9.61
N ALA A 359 -31.57 16.85 -10.11
CA ALA A 359 -30.92 18.00 -10.73
C ALA A 359 -31.66 18.49 -11.99
N GLU A 360 -32.10 17.57 -12.85
CA GLU A 360 -32.90 17.88 -14.05
C GLU A 360 -34.21 18.59 -13.67
N ILE A 361 -34.97 18.05 -12.72
CA ILE A 361 -36.23 18.66 -12.25
C ILE A 361 -35.99 20.06 -11.66
N ARG A 362 -34.89 20.25 -10.91
CA ARG A 362 -34.53 21.58 -10.39
C ARG A 362 -34.24 22.58 -11.51
N CYS A 363 -33.48 22.17 -12.52
CA CYS A 363 -33.20 23.02 -13.68
C CYS A 363 -34.48 23.38 -14.45
N ASP A 364 -35.39 22.41 -14.63
CA ASP A 364 -36.69 22.66 -15.27
C ASP A 364 -37.57 23.62 -14.46
N LEU A 365 -37.60 23.46 -13.14
CA LEU A 365 -38.33 24.36 -12.25
C LEU A 365 -37.78 25.79 -12.31
N GLU A 366 -36.45 25.94 -12.30
CA GLU A 366 -35.79 27.24 -12.43
C GLU A 366 -36.11 27.89 -13.77
N ARG A 367 -36.09 27.13 -14.86
CA ARG A 367 -36.50 27.60 -16.19
C ARG A 367 -37.96 28.04 -16.23
N GLN A 368 -38.87 27.21 -15.71
CA GLN A 368 -40.29 27.57 -15.63
C GLN A 368 -40.51 28.84 -14.80
N ASN A 369 -39.79 28.99 -13.67
CA ASN A 369 -39.87 30.19 -12.84
C ASN A 369 -39.47 31.46 -13.61
N GLN A 370 -38.40 31.39 -14.41
CA GLN A 370 -37.99 32.48 -15.29
C GLN A 370 -39.06 32.81 -16.34
N GLU A 371 -39.66 31.80 -16.98
CA GLU A 371 -40.77 31.98 -17.93
C GLU A 371 -42.00 32.62 -17.27
N TYR A 372 -42.34 32.18 -16.05
CA TYR A 372 -43.43 32.78 -15.26
C TYR A 372 -43.15 34.25 -14.92
N GLN A 373 -41.90 34.60 -14.56
CA GLN A 373 -41.54 35.98 -14.28
C GLN A 373 -41.71 36.88 -15.50
N VAL A 374 -41.28 36.42 -16.68
CA VAL A 374 -41.48 37.14 -17.95
C VAL A 374 -42.97 37.33 -18.24
N LEU A 375 -43.79 36.31 -18.00
CA LEU A 375 -45.25 36.42 -18.20
C LEU A 375 -45.89 37.42 -17.23
N LEU A 376 -45.44 37.47 -15.97
CA LEU A 376 -45.88 38.47 -15.00
C LEU A 376 -45.52 39.89 -15.44
N ASP A 377 -44.31 40.10 -15.98
CA ASP A 377 -43.89 41.41 -16.49
C ASP A 377 -44.76 41.85 -17.68
N VAL A 378 -45.07 40.93 -18.60
CA VAL A 378 -46.00 41.19 -19.73
C VAL A 378 -47.41 41.50 -19.23
N LYS A 379 -47.91 40.75 -18.25
CA LYS A 379 -49.21 40.99 -17.62
C LYS A 379 -49.26 42.38 -17.00
N ALA A 380 -48.24 42.77 -16.23
CA ALA A 380 -48.15 44.08 -15.60
C ALA A 380 -48.16 45.21 -16.65
N ARG A 381 -47.46 45.03 -17.77
CA ARG A 381 -47.49 46.00 -18.89
C ARG A 381 -48.87 46.11 -19.51
N LEU A 382 -49.53 44.99 -19.81
CA LEU A 382 -50.89 44.97 -20.37
C LEU A 382 -51.92 45.56 -19.41
N GLU A 383 -51.79 45.32 -18.11
CA GLU A 383 -52.64 45.96 -17.09
C GLU A 383 -52.45 47.49 -17.09
N GLY A 384 -51.21 47.96 -17.27
CA GLY A 384 -50.90 49.37 -17.48
C GLY A 384 -51.62 49.95 -18.70
N GLU A 385 -51.52 49.27 -19.85
CA GLU A 385 -52.23 49.66 -21.09
C GLU A 385 -53.75 49.69 -20.88
N ILE A 386 -54.35 48.67 -20.27
CA ILE A 386 -55.79 48.63 -19.96
C ILE A 386 -56.19 49.81 -19.07
N ASN A 387 -55.40 50.15 -18.06
CA ASN A 387 -55.68 51.30 -17.20
C ASN A 387 -55.62 52.62 -17.98
N THR A 388 -54.69 52.76 -18.91
CA THR A 388 -54.67 53.93 -19.82
C THR A 388 -55.89 53.97 -20.73
N TYR A 389 -56.29 52.83 -21.32
CA TYR A 389 -57.50 52.75 -22.15
C TYR A 389 -58.76 53.10 -21.36
N ARG A 390 -58.90 52.61 -20.11
CA ARG A 390 -60.00 52.97 -19.21
C ARG A 390 -60.02 54.47 -18.89
N GLY A 391 -58.87 55.06 -18.55
CA GLY A 391 -58.79 56.50 -18.28
C GLY A 391 -59.16 57.38 -19.48
N LEU A 392 -58.80 56.96 -20.70
CA LEU A 392 -59.21 57.64 -21.93
C LEU A 392 -60.74 57.55 -22.14
N LEU A 393 -61.33 56.36 -22.00
CA LEU A 393 -62.78 56.16 -22.10
C LEU A 393 -63.54 56.97 -21.04
N ASP A 394 -63.10 56.94 -19.77
CA ASP A 394 -63.69 57.73 -18.70
C ASP A 394 -63.62 59.24 -18.99
N SER A 395 -62.56 59.70 -19.67
CA SER A 395 -62.39 61.11 -20.06
C SER A 395 -63.24 61.53 -21.27
N GLU A 396 -63.60 60.60 -22.16
CA GLU A 396 -64.57 60.81 -23.24
C GLU A 396 -66.01 60.79 -22.70
N ASP A 397 -66.35 59.85 -21.82
CA ASP A 397 -67.64 59.78 -21.14
C ASP A 397 -67.89 61.03 -20.27
N SER A 398 -66.83 61.61 -19.70
CA SER A 398 -66.88 62.89 -18.96
C SER A 398 -67.15 64.11 -19.85
N ARG A 399 -66.90 64.03 -21.16
CA ARG A 399 -67.23 65.11 -22.13
C ARG A 399 -68.61 64.92 -22.76
N GLN A 400 -69.19 63.74 -22.64
CA GLN A 400 -70.49 63.37 -23.19
C GLN A 400 -71.36 62.75 -22.10
N VAL A 401 -71.73 63.55 -21.08
CA VAL A 401 -73.04 63.52 -20.38
C VAL A 401 -72.96 64.39 -19.10
N PRO A 402 -73.88 65.33 -18.90
CA PRO A 402 -74.13 65.96 -17.61
C PRO A 402 -74.64 64.95 -16.58
N GLN A 403 -73.92 64.83 -15.47
CA GLN A 403 -74.40 64.56 -14.10
C GLN A 403 -75.75 63.81 -13.99
N LEU A 404 -75.69 62.50 -13.73
CA LEU A 404 -76.75 61.78 -13.04
C LEU A 404 -76.14 60.80 -12.03
N SER A 405 -76.22 61.23 -10.79
CA SER A 405 -76.07 60.44 -9.58
C SER A 405 -76.94 59.18 -9.61
N CYS A 406 -76.37 58.03 -9.27
CA CYS A 406 -77.09 57.02 -8.48
C CYS A 406 -76.12 56.07 -7.75
N ASN A 407 -76.45 55.87 -6.48
CA ASN A 407 -75.69 55.30 -5.36
C ASN A 407 -75.55 53.76 -5.40
N PRO A 408 -74.67 53.18 -4.54
CA PRO A 408 -74.23 51.79 -4.64
C PRO A 408 -75.28 50.83 -4.06
N CYS A 409 -75.43 49.65 -4.68
CA CYS A 409 -76.20 48.56 -4.11
C CYS A 409 -75.30 47.35 -3.90
N SER A 410 -74.95 47.14 -2.63
CA SER A 410 -74.44 45.88 -2.10
C SER A 410 -75.44 44.77 -2.39
N THR A 411 -74.99 43.65 -2.94
CA THR A 411 -75.73 42.40 -2.82
C THR A 411 -74.76 41.24 -2.58
N THR A 412 -74.87 40.72 -1.38
CA THR A 412 -74.31 39.50 -0.85
C THR A 412 -74.67 38.31 -1.74
N CYS A 413 -73.66 37.57 -2.20
CA CYS A 413 -73.82 36.23 -2.78
C CYS A 413 -72.83 35.29 -2.11
N THR A 414 -73.17 34.78 -0.93
CA THR A 414 -72.55 33.59 -0.34
C THR A 414 -72.97 32.39 -1.17
N SER A 415 -72.09 31.92 -2.04
CA SER A 415 -72.18 30.58 -2.63
C SER A 415 -70.96 29.78 -2.17
N SER A 416 -71.26 28.82 -1.32
CA SER A 416 -70.45 27.65 -1.02
C SER A 416 -69.88 27.05 -2.31
N ASN A 417 -68.57 26.88 -2.39
CA ASN A 417 -67.94 25.77 -3.10
C ASN A 417 -66.52 25.54 -2.56
N THR A 418 -66.36 24.33 -2.06
CA THR A 418 -65.16 23.56 -1.73
C THR A 418 -63.93 23.82 -2.60
N CYS A 419 -62.77 24.00 -1.96
CA CYS A 419 -61.50 23.39 -2.39
C CYS A 419 -60.48 23.48 -1.26
N GLU A 420 -60.27 22.37 -0.57
CA GLU A 420 -59.06 22.13 0.22
C GLU A 420 -57.84 22.08 -0.71
N PRO A 421 -56.68 22.63 -0.31
CA PRO A 421 -55.44 22.36 -1.02
C PRO A 421 -54.92 20.96 -0.64
N CYS A 422 -55.02 20.01 -1.57
CA CYS A 422 -54.29 18.75 -1.50
C CYS A 422 -52.77 19.01 -1.54
N SER A 423 -52.13 19.08 -0.37
CA SER A 423 -50.70 18.84 -0.24
C SER A 423 -50.48 17.33 -0.21
N ALA A 424 -50.24 16.74 -1.38
CA ALA A 424 -49.79 15.36 -1.49
C ALA A 424 -48.28 15.31 -1.21
N TYR A 425 -47.91 15.14 0.06
CA TYR A 425 -46.60 14.64 0.43
C TYR A 425 -46.59 13.12 0.13
N VAL A 426 -45.91 12.70 -0.94
CA VAL A 426 -45.63 11.28 -1.16
C VAL A 426 -44.43 10.92 -0.30
N ILE A 427 -44.70 10.26 0.83
CA ILE A 427 -43.69 9.56 1.60
C ILE A 427 -43.53 8.18 0.95
N CYS A 428 -42.46 8.00 0.16
CA CYS A 428 -42.02 6.66 -0.24
C CYS A 428 -41.26 6.03 0.93
N THR A 429 -41.95 5.20 1.70
CA THR A 429 -41.31 4.20 2.56
C THR A 429 -40.82 3.04 1.69
N VAL A 430 -39.51 2.84 1.60
CA VAL A 430 -38.93 1.59 1.12
C VAL A 430 -38.76 0.68 2.32
N GLU A 431 -39.75 -0.19 2.54
CA GLU A 431 -39.59 -1.38 3.37
C GLU A 431 -38.90 -2.48 2.54
N ASN A 432 -37.84 -3.05 3.13
CA ASN A 432 -37.35 -4.41 2.97
C ASN A 432 -37.37 -5.07 1.58
N CYS A 433 -36.16 -5.25 1.02
CA CYS A 433 -35.79 -6.49 0.35
C CYS A 433 -34.37 -6.89 0.77
N CYS A 434 -34.28 -7.73 1.80
CA CYS A 434 -33.22 -8.71 1.90
C CYS A 434 -33.60 -9.90 1.02
N LEU A 435 -32.75 -10.24 0.05
CA LEU A 435 -32.38 -11.60 -0.32
C LEU A 435 -31.08 -11.57 -1.10
#